data_AF-A0A2J7QZ60-F1
#
_entry.id   AF-A0A2J7QZ60-F1
#
_cell.length_a   1.000
_cell.length_b   1.000
_cell.length_c   1.000
_cell.angle_alpha   90.00
_cell.angle_beta   90.00
_cell.angle_gamma   90.00
#
_symmetry.space_group_name_H-M   'P 1'
#
loop_
_entity.id
_entity.type
_entity.pdbx_description
1 polymer ?
#
loop_
_entity_poly.entity_id
_entity_poly.type
_entity_poly.pdbx_seq_one_letter_code
_entity_poly.pdbx_strand_id
1 'polypeptide(L)'
;MHIQSVCINDLHDLELYCVSQQEVVEDSLSEEEEEEEEEVTAKQQSSGAIKEMLKAWEIVASYIEKHHPNKAVAMRATNLFNDNAVSHFHQILKRRQKQMSLDSFLVKKN
;
A
#
# COMPACT_ATOMS: atom_id res chain seq x y z
N MET A 1 39.27 37.15 35.90
CA MET A 1 37.96 36.51 35.71
C MET A 1 37.86 36.08 34.25
N HIS A 2 38.19 34.83 33.92
CA HIS A 2 38.15 34.37 32.52
C HIS A 2 37.88 32.87 32.36
N ILE A 3 37.21 32.26 33.35
CA ILE A 3 36.96 30.81 33.36
C ILE A 3 35.47 30.50 33.15
N GLN A 4 34.58 31.50 33.18
CA GLN A 4 33.13 31.28 33.02
C GLN A 4 32.60 31.47 31.59
N SER A 5 33.41 32.03 30.66
CA SER A 5 32.95 32.37 29.31
C SER A 5 33.00 31.22 28.30
N VAL A 6 33.78 30.17 28.57
CA VAL A 6 33.98 29.06 27.62
C VAL A 6 32.84 28.03 27.75
N CYS A 7 32.39 27.76 28.98
CA CYS A 7 31.41 26.69 29.23
C CYS A 7 29.95 27.01 28.85
N ILE A 8 29.60 28.29 28.62
CA ILE A 8 28.20 28.70 28.33
C ILE A 8 27.91 28.56 26.83
N ASN A 9 28.88 28.86 25.98
CA ASN A 9 28.72 28.76 24.53
C ASN A 9 28.60 27.30 24.08
N ASP A 10 29.40 26.40 24.67
CA ASP A 10 29.38 24.97 24.35
C ASP A 10 28.04 24.30 24.74
N LEU A 11 27.36 24.79 25.78
CA LEU A 11 26.06 24.27 26.21
C LEU A 11 24.93 24.73 25.28
N HIS A 12 24.96 25.99 24.84
CA HIS A 12 23.97 26.55 23.92
C HIS A 12 24.10 25.93 22.51
N ASP A 13 25.32 25.67 22.04
CA ASP A 13 25.55 25.00 20.75
C ASP A 13 25.07 23.54 20.78
N LEU A 14 25.23 22.84 21.91
CA LEU A 14 24.71 21.47 22.08
C LEU A 14 23.18 21.43 22.13
N GLU A 15 22.54 22.40 22.81
CA GLU A 15 21.09 22.51 22.89
C GLU A 15 20.48 22.84 21.51
N LEU A 16 21.08 23.78 20.78
CA LEU A 16 20.67 24.10 19.40
C LEU A 16 20.80 22.87 18.48
N TYR A 17 21.91 22.14 18.59
CA TYR A 17 22.16 20.92 17.80
C TYR A 17 21.17 19.79 18.12
N CYS A 18 20.78 19.62 19.38
CA CYS A 18 19.77 18.65 19.79
C CYS A 18 18.39 19.02 19.25
N VAL A 19 17.99 20.29 19.34
CA VAL A 19 16.69 20.77 18.83
C VAL A 19 16.63 20.62 17.30
N SER A 20 17.70 20.99 16.58
CA SER A 20 17.75 20.81 15.13
C SER A 20 17.69 19.34 14.71
N GLN A 21 18.34 18.42 15.43
CA GLN A 21 18.20 16.99 15.12
C GLN A 21 16.81 16.45 15.44
N GLN A 22 16.16 16.94 16.50
CA GLN A 22 14.82 16.50 16.87
C GLN A 22 13.78 16.99 15.85
N GLU A 23 13.89 18.23 15.41
CA GLU A 23 13.04 18.81 14.35
C GLU A 23 13.22 18.08 13.01
N VAL A 24 14.47 17.74 12.64
CA VAL A 24 14.76 16.95 11.43
C VAL A 24 14.23 15.52 11.52
N VAL A 25 14.28 14.89 12.69
CA VAL A 25 13.73 13.54 12.91
C VAL A 25 12.20 13.55 12.90
N GLU A 26 11.57 14.56 13.47
CA GLU A 26 10.11 14.70 13.53
C GLU A 26 9.52 15.01 12.13
N ASP A 27 10.17 15.88 11.34
CA ASP A 27 9.82 16.14 9.94
C ASP A 27 10.00 14.89 9.06
N SER A 28 11.11 14.14 9.26
CA SER A 28 11.36 12.91 8.49
C SER A 28 10.34 11.82 8.80
N LEU A 29 9.93 11.67 10.07
CA LEU A 29 8.91 10.71 10.49
C LEU A 29 7.52 11.11 9.98
N SER A 30 7.22 12.41 9.95
CA SER A 30 5.97 12.95 9.40
C SER A 30 5.87 12.74 7.88
N GLU A 31 6.94 12.97 7.13
CA GLU A 31 6.98 12.69 5.69
C GLU A 31 6.90 11.18 5.41
N GLU A 32 7.58 10.34 6.21
CA GLU A 32 7.50 8.88 6.08
C GLU A 32 6.08 8.35 6.39
N GLU A 33 5.39 8.91 7.39
CA GLU A 33 3.99 8.56 7.71
C GLU A 33 3.02 9.03 6.62
N GLU A 34 3.19 10.24 6.07
CA GLU A 34 2.38 10.72 4.94
C GLU A 34 2.65 9.92 3.64
N GLU A 35 3.90 9.56 3.36
CA GLU A 35 4.25 8.71 2.22
C GLU A 35 3.73 7.28 2.39
N GLU A 36 3.76 6.70 3.60
CA GLU A 36 3.13 5.41 3.88
C GLU A 36 1.60 5.48 3.73
N GLU A 37 0.95 6.53 4.23
CA GLU A 37 -0.49 6.74 4.04
C GLU A 37 -0.86 6.93 2.56
N GLU A 38 -0.07 7.70 1.79
CA GLU A 38 -0.24 7.85 0.34
C GLU A 38 -0.02 6.53 -0.40
N GLU A 39 1.00 5.74 -0.04
CA GLU A 39 1.26 4.44 -0.66
C GLU A 39 0.16 3.42 -0.32
N VAL A 40 -0.33 3.42 0.93
CA VAL A 40 -1.46 2.60 1.38
C VAL A 40 -2.73 3.00 0.64
N THR A 41 -3.03 4.30 0.51
CA THR A 41 -4.22 4.77 -0.20
C THR A 41 -4.14 4.48 -1.71
N ALA A 42 -2.98 4.60 -2.34
CA ALA A 42 -2.78 4.23 -3.75
C ALA A 42 -2.88 2.70 -3.98
N LYS A 43 -2.31 1.88 -3.08
CA LYS A 43 -2.47 0.41 -3.08
C LYS A 43 -3.93 0.02 -2.85
N GLN A 44 -4.67 0.74 -2.00
CA GLN A 44 -6.08 0.52 -1.75
C GLN A 44 -6.96 0.91 -2.94
N GLN A 45 -6.75 2.09 -3.53
CA GLN A 45 -7.45 2.55 -4.73
C GLN A 45 -7.26 1.57 -5.89
N SER A 46 -6.02 1.14 -6.15
CA SER A 46 -5.77 0.15 -7.19
C SER A 46 -6.36 -1.22 -6.86
N SER A 47 -6.50 -1.59 -5.59
CA SER A 47 -7.20 -2.83 -5.19
C SER A 47 -8.71 -2.72 -5.36
N GLY A 48 -9.29 -1.53 -5.19
CA GLY A 48 -10.67 -1.22 -5.54
C GLY A 48 -10.94 -1.47 -7.03
N ALA A 49 -10.13 -0.88 -7.91
CA ALA A 49 -10.25 -1.06 -9.35
C ALA A 49 -10.13 -2.54 -9.78
N ILE A 50 -9.23 -3.31 -9.16
CA ILE A 50 -9.13 -4.76 -9.45
C ILE A 50 -10.40 -5.50 -9.01
N LYS A 51 -10.95 -5.19 -7.83
CA LYS A 51 -12.21 -5.79 -7.36
C LYS A 51 -13.37 -5.45 -8.30
N GLU A 52 -13.43 -4.23 -8.82
CA GLU A 52 -14.45 -3.83 -9.80
C GLU A 52 -14.31 -4.60 -11.12
N MET A 53 -13.09 -4.75 -11.64
CA MET A 53 -12.82 -5.56 -12.83
C MET A 53 -13.27 -7.02 -12.62
N LEU A 54 -12.97 -7.62 -11.46
CA LEU A 54 -13.39 -8.99 -11.16
C LEU A 54 -14.92 -9.14 -11.10
N LYS A 55 -15.63 -8.18 -10.50
CA LYS A 55 -17.10 -8.15 -10.48
C LYS A 55 -17.68 -8.00 -11.89
N ALA A 56 -17.11 -7.11 -12.71
CA ALA A 56 -17.55 -6.92 -14.08
C ALA A 56 -17.37 -8.20 -14.90
N TRP A 57 -16.24 -8.89 -14.74
CA TRP A 57 -16.00 -10.17 -15.39
C TRP A 57 -17.00 -11.24 -14.96
N GLU A 58 -17.33 -11.34 -13.67
CA GLU A 58 -18.33 -12.31 -13.17
C GLU A 58 -19.69 -12.11 -13.85
N ILE A 59 -20.14 -10.87 -14.01
CA ILE A 59 -21.38 -10.52 -14.72
C ILE A 59 -21.31 -10.96 -16.18
N VAL A 60 -20.21 -10.65 -16.88
CA VAL A 60 -20.01 -11.02 -18.29
C VAL A 60 -19.98 -12.54 -18.46
N ALA A 61 -19.23 -13.25 -17.63
CA ALA A 61 -19.12 -14.70 -17.66
C ALA A 61 -20.49 -15.37 -17.44
N SER A 62 -21.26 -14.90 -16.45
CA SER A 62 -22.62 -15.37 -16.20
C SER A 62 -23.55 -15.16 -17.40
N TYR A 63 -23.47 -13.98 -18.03
CA TYR A 63 -24.28 -13.68 -19.21
C TYR A 63 -23.92 -14.58 -20.39
N ILE A 64 -22.62 -14.79 -20.64
CA ILE A 64 -22.12 -15.70 -21.68
C ILE A 64 -22.62 -17.13 -21.41
N GLU A 65 -22.47 -17.62 -20.18
CA GLU A 65 -22.91 -18.96 -19.78
C GLU A 65 -24.40 -19.15 -20.01
N LYS A 66 -25.22 -18.16 -19.66
CA LYS A 66 -26.69 -18.25 -19.80
C LYS A 66 -27.13 -18.17 -21.27
N HIS A 67 -26.58 -17.24 -22.03
CA HIS A 67 -27.15 -16.83 -23.33
C HIS A 67 -26.44 -17.39 -24.55
N HIS A 68 -25.17 -17.83 -24.45
CA HIS A 68 -24.45 -18.29 -25.63
C HIS A 68 -25.04 -19.61 -26.16
N PRO A 69 -25.33 -19.72 -27.49
CA PRO A 69 -25.98 -20.90 -28.06
C PRO A 69 -25.04 -22.12 -28.08
N ASN A 70 -23.73 -21.90 -28.25
CA ASN A 70 -22.73 -22.96 -28.18
C ASN A 70 -22.01 -22.94 -26.82
N LYS A 71 -22.47 -23.77 -25.89
CA LYS A 71 -21.91 -23.82 -24.52
C LYS A 71 -20.44 -24.25 -24.50
N ALA A 72 -20.04 -25.17 -25.37
CA ALA A 72 -18.67 -25.67 -25.40
C ALA A 72 -17.67 -24.59 -25.83
N VAL A 73 -18.01 -23.79 -26.84
CA VAL A 73 -17.16 -22.67 -27.29
C VAL A 73 -17.11 -21.58 -26.23
N ALA A 74 -18.25 -21.23 -25.65
CA ALA A 74 -18.33 -20.26 -24.56
C ALA A 74 -17.45 -20.67 -23.37
N MET A 75 -17.57 -21.92 -22.91
CA MET A 75 -16.78 -22.44 -21.79
C MET A 75 -15.28 -22.40 -22.08
N ARG A 76 -14.85 -22.77 -23.30
CA ARG A 76 -13.44 -22.68 -23.69
C ARG A 76 -12.92 -21.24 -23.66
N ALA A 77 -13.69 -20.29 -24.18
CA ALA A 77 -13.31 -18.88 -24.19
C ALA A 77 -13.25 -18.30 -22.76
N THR A 78 -14.25 -18.59 -21.93
CA THR A 78 -14.31 -18.17 -20.52
C THR A 78 -13.13 -18.74 -19.74
N ASN A 79 -12.82 -20.03 -19.90
CA ASN A 79 -11.68 -20.66 -19.22
C ASN A 79 -10.35 -20.04 -19.65
N LEU A 80 -10.17 -19.81 -20.96
CA LEU A 80 -8.96 -19.17 -21.47
C LEU A 80 -8.76 -17.76 -20.89
N PHE A 81 -9.84 -16.98 -20.78
CA PHE A 81 -9.78 -15.66 -20.16
C PHE A 81 -9.50 -15.75 -18.65
N ASN A 82 -10.10 -16.73 -17.97
CA ASN A 82 -9.87 -16.98 -16.55
C ASN A 82 -8.39 -17.27 -16.26
N ASP A 83 -7.78 -18.16 -17.03
CA ASP A 83 -6.40 -18.58 -16.85
C ASP A 83 -5.41 -17.46 -17.17
N ASN A 84 -5.65 -16.72 -18.26
CA ASN A 84 -4.70 -15.73 -18.77
C ASN A 84 -4.81 -14.36 -18.09
N ALA A 85 -6.02 -13.92 -17.73
CA ALA A 85 -6.26 -12.56 -17.23
C ALA A 85 -6.78 -12.55 -15.80
N VAL A 86 -7.87 -13.27 -15.52
CA VAL A 86 -8.59 -13.16 -14.23
C VAL A 86 -7.77 -13.71 -13.07
N SER A 87 -7.04 -14.81 -13.31
CA SER A 87 -6.11 -15.39 -12.33
C SER A 87 -5.06 -14.38 -11.87
N HIS A 88 -4.54 -13.57 -12.79
CA HIS A 88 -3.53 -12.55 -12.46
C HIS A 88 -4.07 -11.51 -11.47
N PHE A 89 -5.28 -11.01 -11.70
CA PHE A 89 -5.95 -10.07 -10.80
C PHE A 89 -6.20 -10.65 -9.40
N HIS A 90 -6.64 -11.91 -9.32
CA HIS A 90 -6.79 -12.61 -8.03
C HIS A 90 -5.47 -12.73 -7.28
N GLN A 91 -4.38 -13.04 -8.00
CA GLN A 91 -3.05 -13.14 -7.40
C GLN A 91 -2.57 -11.80 -6.85
N ILE A 92 -2.79 -10.70 -7.58
CA ILE A 92 -2.44 -9.34 -7.11
C ILE A 92 -3.21 -9.02 -5.82
N LEU A 93 -4.52 -9.22 -5.81
CA LEU A 93 -5.33 -8.95 -4.61
C LEU A 93 -4.89 -9.81 -3.42
N LYS A 94 -4.62 -11.09 -3.64
CA LYS A 94 -4.15 -12.00 -2.58
C LYS A 94 -2.81 -11.58 -2.00
N ARG A 95 -1.88 -11.10 -2.83
CA ARG A 95 -0.57 -10.58 -2.37
C ARG A 95 -0.75 -9.32 -1.53
N ARG A 96 -1.57 -8.37 -2.00
CA ARG A 96 -1.84 -7.12 -1.28
C ARG A 96 -2.55 -7.34 0.05
N GLN A 97 -3.51 -8.26 0.10
CA GLN A 97 -4.18 -8.62 1.35
C GLN A 97 -3.21 -9.19 2.39
N LYS A 98 -2.24 -10.02 1.96
CA LYS A 98 -1.21 -10.54 2.85
C LYS A 98 -0.29 -9.44 3.36
N GLN A 99 0.12 -8.51 2.48
CA GLN A 99 0.97 -7.38 2.87
C GLN A 99 0.29 -6.53 3.96
N MET A 100 -0.94 -6.07 3.72
CA MET A 100 -1.71 -5.31 4.72
C MET A 100 -1.89 -6.08 6.05
N SER A 101 -2.05 -7.41 6.00
CA SER A 101 -2.15 -8.22 7.20
C SER A 101 -0.84 -8.30 7.99
N LEU A 102 0.32 -8.22 7.33
CA LEU A 102 1.62 -8.18 7.97
C LEU A 102 1.89 -6.80 8.56
N ASP A 103 1.64 -5.75 7.78
CA ASP A 103 1.86 -4.36 8.19
C ASP A 103 1.05 -4.06 9.47
N SER A 104 -0.25 -4.41 9.47
CA SER A 104 -1.11 -4.24 10.66
C SER A 104 -0.72 -5.09 11.87
N PHE A 105 0.02 -6.20 11.68
CA PHE A 105 0.55 -6.98 12.78
C PHE A 105 1.80 -6.33 13.39
N LEU A 106 2.66 -5.75 12.55
CA LEU A 106 3.88 -5.07 12.99
C LEU A 106 3.55 -3.78 13.75
N VAL A 107 2.61 -2.97 13.24
CA VAL A 107 2.15 -1.74 13.91
C VAL A 107 1.60 -2.01 15.32
N LYS A 108 0.92 -3.14 15.54
CA LYS A 108 0.36 -3.50 16.86
C LYS A 108 1.39 -3.98 17.89
N LYS A 109 2.62 -4.26 17.46
CA LYS A 109 3.65 -4.84 18.32
C LYS A 109 4.59 -3.77 18.91
N ASN A 110 4.60 -2.58 18.34
CA ASN A 110 5.26 -1.40 18.89
C ASN A 110 4.31 -0.64 19.81
#